data_AF-A0A3M7M4I4-F1
#
_entry.id   AF-A0A3M7M4I4-F1
#
_cell.length_a   1.000
_cell.length_b   1.000
_cell.length_c   1.000
_cell.angle_alpha   90.00
_cell.angle_beta   90.00
_cell.angle_gamma   90.00
#
_symmetry.space_group_name_H-M   'P 1'
#
loop_
_entity.id
_entity.type
_entity.pdbx_description
1 polymer ?
#
loop_
_entity_poly.entity_id
_entity_poly.type
_entity_poly.pdbx_seq_one_letter_code
_entity_poly.pdbx_strand_id
1 'polypeptide(L)'
;MITPAGPEWEQHHWSPRKQDDELVRHTNIAINNEAAGGNAVLAGGLGPPLLTRYKRDALLQPGAKYIMIFEGVNDIGPAPNTASAQTRIGDQLIAAYKQIAVDAKKAGLVTIGATITPFGGNAGYAGVEKEKTRVRINQWVLGKGNGTFDFVVDFAGMVATKGQESVLNKMFDSGDGLHPNARGYQAMADGFPLDVFKQ
;
A
#
# COMPACT_ATOMS: atom_id res chain seq x y z
N MET A 1 0.20 9.13 -3.36
CA MET A 1 0.00 7.89 -2.59
C MET A 1 -1.36 7.35 -2.99
N ILE A 2 -1.46 6.09 -3.42
CA ILE A 2 -2.76 5.50 -3.79
C ILE A 2 -2.97 4.36 -2.79
N THR A 3 -3.95 4.52 -1.87
CA THR A 3 -4.25 3.61 -0.75
C THR A 3 -5.73 3.23 -0.69
N PRO A 4 -6.07 2.11 -0.02
CA PRO A 4 -7.43 1.83 0.43
C PRO A 4 -7.69 2.65 1.71
N ALA A 5 -8.26 3.85 1.60
CA ALA A 5 -8.46 4.74 2.74
C ALA A 5 -9.89 4.69 3.32
N GLY A 6 -10.04 4.33 4.60
CA GLY A 6 -11.25 4.63 5.38
C GLY A 6 -11.37 6.12 5.72
N PRO A 7 -12.51 6.58 6.31
CA PRO A 7 -12.83 8.00 6.51
C PRO A 7 -11.90 8.78 7.45
N GLU A 8 -11.00 8.13 8.19
CA GLU A 8 -10.07 8.80 9.12
C GLU A 8 -8.91 9.54 8.45
N TRP A 9 -8.70 9.35 7.14
CA TRP A 9 -7.63 10.01 6.37
C TRP A 9 -7.85 11.52 6.15
N GLU A 10 -9.08 12.02 6.30
CA GLU A 10 -9.44 13.38 5.86
C GLU A 10 -9.25 14.48 6.94
N GLN A 11 -8.95 14.15 8.21
CA GLN A 11 -9.16 15.12 9.31
C GLN A 11 -7.95 15.46 10.21
N HIS A 12 -6.75 14.96 9.97
CA HIS A 12 -5.63 15.20 10.89
C HIS A 12 -4.51 16.07 10.30
N HIS A 13 -4.50 17.32 10.75
CA HIS A 13 -3.39 18.25 10.59
C HIS A 13 -2.10 17.68 11.21
N TRP A 14 -1.05 17.66 10.39
CA TRP A 14 0.27 17.12 10.72
C TRP A 14 1.02 18.09 11.64
N SER A 15 1.50 17.62 12.80
CA SER A 15 2.43 18.37 13.65
C SER A 15 3.82 17.72 13.57
N PRO A 16 4.91 18.46 13.26
CA PRO A 16 6.24 17.88 13.19
C PRO A 16 6.82 17.56 14.58
N ARG A 17 7.52 16.42 14.65
CA ARG A 17 8.27 15.90 15.81
C ARG A 17 9.37 16.86 16.31
N LYS A 18 9.61 16.81 17.62
CA LYS A 18 10.92 17.08 18.25
C LYS A 18 11.62 15.76 18.52
N GLN A 19 12.75 15.50 17.87
CA GLN A 19 13.84 14.70 18.44
C GLN A 19 15.11 14.99 17.64
N ASP A 20 16.14 15.40 18.38
CA ASP A 20 17.44 15.85 17.93
C ASP A 20 18.33 14.63 17.59
N ASP A 21 18.70 14.53 16.31
CA ASP A 21 20.04 14.20 15.80
C ASP A 21 19.97 14.26 14.26
N GLU A 22 20.74 15.19 13.66
CA GLU A 22 20.90 15.45 12.22
C GLU A 22 19.67 15.18 11.32
N LEU A 23 18.58 15.91 11.56
CA LEU A 23 17.43 15.96 10.66
C LEU A 23 17.85 16.58 9.31
N VAL A 24 18.11 15.73 8.31
CA VAL A 24 17.90 16.11 6.91
C VAL A 24 16.42 16.41 6.78
N ARG A 25 16.06 17.68 6.98
CA ARG A 25 14.69 18.13 6.73
C ARG A 25 14.47 18.02 5.22
N HIS A 26 13.68 17.05 4.80
CA HIS A 26 13.20 16.96 3.43
C HIS A 26 12.12 18.04 3.18
N THR A 27 12.49 19.33 3.34
CA THR A 27 11.56 20.47 3.28
C THR A 27 11.00 20.73 1.88
N ASN A 28 11.53 20.04 0.87
CA ASN A 28 11.21 20.26 -0.55
C ASN A 28 10.36 19.12 -1.12
N ILE A 29 9.72 18.30 -0.27
CA ILE A 29 8.86 17.19 -0.69
C ILE A 29 7.42 17.51 -0.32
N ALA A 30 6.55 17.49 -1.33
CA ALA A 30 5.11 17.51 -1.14
C ALA A 30 4.55 16.09 -1.32
N ILE A 31 3.55 15.73 -0.51
CA ILE A 31 2.83 14.46 -0.63
C ILE A 31 1.47 14.76 -1.26
N ASN A 32 1.22 14.19 -2.44
CA ASN A 32 -0.13 14.14 -3.00
C ASN A 32 -0.79 12.80 -2.66
N ASN A 33 -1.94 12.81 -1.99
CA ASN A 33 -2.69 11.62 -1.64
C ASN A 33 -3.87 11.44 -2.61
N GLU A 34 -3.79 10.38 -3.39
CA GLU A 34 -4.73 9.96 -4.44
C GLU A 34 -5.33 8.59 -4.09
N ALA A 35 -5.32 8.26 -2.81
CA ALA A 35 -6.00 7.11 -2.23
C ALA A 35 -7.51 7.24 -2.35
N ALA A 36 -8.18 6.11 -2.53
CA ALA A 36 -9.63 6.04 -2.54
C ALA A 36 -10.09 4.84 -1.71
N GLY A 37 -10.95 5.10 -0.73
CA GLY A 37 -11.53 4.06 0.12
C GLY A 37 -12.23 2.98 -0.69
N GLY A 38 -11.95 1.72 -0.37
CA GLY A 38 -12.53 0.57 -1.07
C GLY A 38 -12.05 0.40 -2.52
N ASN A 39 -11.06 1.17 -3.00
CA ASN A 39 -10.61 1.06 -4.38
C ASN A 39 -9.89 -0.26 -4.65
N ALA A 40 -10.15 -0.83 -5.82
CA ALA A 40 -9.51 -2.03 -6.33
C ALA A 40 -8.59 -1.68 -7.50
N VAL A 41 -7.56 -2.49 -7.70
CA VAL A 41 -6.56 -2.27 -8.76
C VAL A 41 -7.13 -2.64 -10.12
N LEU A 42 -7.79 -3.80 -10.17
CA LEU A 42 -8.14 -4.49 -11.41
C LEU A 42 -9.51 -4.06 -11.95
N ALA A 43 -10.54 -4.24 -11.12
CA ALA A 43 -11.94 -4.01 -11.45
C ALA A 43 -12.80 -4.00 -10.18
N GLY A 44 -14.01 -3.45 -10.26
CA GLY A 44 -14.91 -3.37 -9.11
C GLY A 44 -14.36 -2.42 -8.03
N GLY A 45 -14.53 -2.80 -6.76
CA GLY A 45 -14.25 -1.91 -5.64
C GLY A 45 -15.20 -0.71 -5.60
N LEU A 46 -14.85 0.27 -4.77
CA LEU A 46 -15.50 1.57 -4.74
C LEU A 46 -14.73 2.54 -5.65
N GLY A 47 -15.46 3.18 -6.56
CA GLY A 47 -14.92 4.13 -7.53
C GLY A 47 -14.18 3.48 -8.71
N PRO A 48 -13.55 4.28 -9.58
CA PRO A 48 -12.83 3.80 -10.76
C PRO A 48 -11.58 2.97 -10.38
N PRO A 49 -11.34 1.79 -10.97
CA PRO A 49 -10.18 0.97 -10.64
C PRO A 49 -8.84 1.67 -10.90
N LEU A 50 -7.80 1.37 -10.13
CA LEU A 50 -6.48 2.00 -10.25
C LEU A 50 -5.95 1.98 -11.69
N LEU A 51 -6.07 0.85 -12.39
CA LEU A 51 -5.62 0.71 -13.78
C LEU A 51 -6.24 1.73 -14.74
N THR A 52 -7.40 2.28 -14.41
CA THR A 52 -8.08 3.30 -15.22
C THR A 52 -7.66 4.72 -14.88
N ARG A 53 -7.04 4.96 -13.73
CA ARG A 53 -6.79 6.31 -13.20
C ARG A 53 -5.34 6.63 -12.87
N TYR A 54 -4.45 5.64 -12.72
CA TYR A 54 -3.06 5.84 -12.29
C TYR A 54 -2.26 6.83 -13.16
N LYS A 55 -2.59 6.92 -14.47
CA LYS A 55 -1.94 7.90 -15.35
C LYS A 55 -2.29 9.33 -14.93
N ARG A 56 -3.58 9.63 -14.73
CA ARG A 56 -4.07 10.93 -14.29
C ARG A 56 -3.60 11.24 -12.87
N ASP A 57 -3.72 10.27 -11.97
CA ASP A 57 -3.52 10.47 -10.53
C ASP A 57 -2.04 10.45 -10.12
N ALA A 58 -1.15 9.88 -10.94
CA ALA A 58 0.28 9.84 -10.63
C ALA A 58 1.15 10.35 -11.77
N LEU A 59 1.06 9.74 -12.95
CA LEU A 59 2.05 9.99 -14.01
C LEU A 59 1.98 11.40 -14.61
N LEU A 60 0.78 11.98 -14.66
CA LEU A 60 0.52 13.28 -15.24
C LEU A 60 0.48 14.40 -14.19
N GLN A 61 0.76 14.09 -12.92
CA GLN A 61 0.80 15.09 -11.86
C GLN A 61 2.03 15.99 -12.01
N PRO A 62 1.87 17.33 -12.13
CA PRO A 62 2.99 18.24 -12.26
C PRO A 62 3.96 18.12 -11.08
N GLY A 63 5.25 17.99 -11.39
CA GLY A 63 6.30 17.89 -10.36
C GLY A 63 6.40 16.53 -9.68
N ALA A 64 5.60 15.52 -10.06
CA ALA A 64 5.73 14.18 -9.52
C ALA A 64 7.11 13.58 -9.84
N LYS A 65 7.76 13.04 -8.79
CA LYS A 65 9.06 12.36 -8.87
C LYS A 65 9.02 10.92 -8.38
N TYR A 66 8.02 10.59 -7.57
CA TYR A 66 7.88 9.30 -6.91
C TYR A 66 6.45 8.80 -7.08
N ILE A 67 6.28 7.49 -7.25
CA ILE A 67 4.99 6.82 -7.17
C ILE A 67 5.09 5.68 -6.17
N MET A 68 4.13 5.61 -5.24
CA MET A 68 3.97 4.48 -4.33
C MET A 68 2.69 3.73 -4.68
N ILE A 69 2.81 2.41 -4.85
CA ILE A 69 1.68 1.50 -5.00
C ILE A 69 1.45 0.81 -3.65
N PHE A 70 0.31 1.11 -3.01
CA PHE A 70 -0.13 0.49 -1.77
C PHE A 70 -1.62 0.12 -1.88
N GLU A 71 -1.94 -0.86 -2.72
CA GLU A 71 -3.30 -1.35 -2.95
C GLU A 71 -3.32 -2.89 -3.08
N GLY A 72 -4.51 -3.47 -3.30
CA GLY A 72 -4.72 -4.89 -3.59
C GLY A 72 -5.62 -5.60 -2.59
N VAL A 73 -5.84 -5.03 -1.40
CA VAL A 73 -6.71 -5.66 -0.38
C VAL A 73 -8.16 -5.81 -0.85
N ASN A 74 -8.69 -4.83 -1.59
CA ASN A 74 -10.06 -4.85 -2.11
C ASN A 74 -10.21 -5.70 -3.39
N ASP A 75 -9.11 -6.16 -3.98
CA ASP A 75 -9.13 -7.17 -5.04
C ASP A 75 -9.14 -8.57 -4.41
N ILE A 76 -8.37 -8.78 -3.33
CA ILE A 76 -8.22 -10.08 -2.65
C ILE A 76 -9.44 -10.41 -1.78
N GLY A 77 -9.87 -9.44 -0.96
CA GLY A 77 -10.85 -9.64 0.10
C GLY A 77 -12.23 -10.06 -0.39
N PRO A 78 -12.85 -9.33 -1.33
CA PRO A 78 -14.15 -9.70 -1.90
C PRO A 78 -14.11 -10.92 -2.82
N ALA A 79 -12.94 -11.32 -3.33
CA ALA A 79 -12.84 -12.45 -4.24
C ALA A 79 -13.09 -13.79 -3.52
N PRO A 80 -13.56 -14.83 -4.25
CA PRO A 80 -13.79 -16.16 -3.66
C PRO A 80 -12.53 -16.70 -2.96
N ASN A 81 -12.70 -17.31 -1.78
CA ASN A 81 -11.61 -17.94 -1.02
C ASN A 81 -11.27 -19.35 -1.57
N THR A 82 -11.08 -19.46 -2.89
CA THR A 82 -10.63 -20.70 -3.55
C THR A 82 -9.24 -20.49 -4.13
N ALA A 83 -8.42 -21.56 -4.15
CA ALA A 83 -7.05 -21.48 -4.64
C ALA A 83 -6.96 -20.96 -6.09
N SER A 84 -7.90 -21.35 -6.95
CA SER A 84 -7.93 -20.93 -8.36
C SER A 84 -8.27 -19.44 -8.53
N ALA A 85 -9.28 -18.94 -7.80
CA ALA A 85 -9.65 -17.53 -7.83
C ALA A 85 -8.52 -16.66 -7.26
N GLN A 86 -7.99 -17.05 -6.10
CA GLN A 86 -6.93 -16.30 -5.41
C GLN A 86 -5.60 -16.32 -6.17
N THR A 87 -5.28 -17.41 -6.86
CA THR A 87 -4.12 -17.46 -7.76
C THR A 87 -4.28 -16.47 -8.91
N ARG A 88 -5.43 -16.46 -9.58
CA ARG A 88 -5.72 -15.56 -10.68
C ARG A 88 -5.63 -14.09 -10.25
N ILE A 89 -6.25 -13.73 -9.12
CA ILE A 89 -6.21 -12.37 -8.57
C ILE A 89 -4.78 -11.95 -8.29
N GLY A 90 -3.99 -12.79 -7.61
CA GLY A 90 -2.60 -12.45 -7.32
C GLY A 90 -1.73 -12.27 -8.57
N ASP A 91 -1.95 -13.07 -9.61
CA ASP A 91 -1.22 -12.95 -10.88
C ASP A 91 -1.58 -11.66 -11.61
N GLN A 92 -2.87 -11.32 -11.64
CA GLN A 92 -3.37 -10.08 -12.23
C GLN A 92 -2.87 -8.84 -11.49
N LEU A 93 -2.85 -8.86 -10.15
CA LEU A 93 -2.29 -7.78 -9.34
C LEU A 93 -0.81 -7.57 -9.63
N ILE A 94 0.00 -8.63 -9.64
CA ILE A 94 1.43 -8.54 -9.97
C ILE A 94 1.63 -7.98 -11.39
N ALA A 95 0.82 -8.42 -12.37
CA ALA A 95 0.88 -7.88 -13.72
C ALA A 95 0.52 -6.39 -13.78
N ALA A 96 -0.51 -5.96 -13.06
CA ALA A 96 -0.91 -4.56 -12.95
C ALA A 96 0.19 -3.70 -12.31
N TYR A 97 0.81 -4.17 -11.22
CA TYR A 97 1.92 -3.48 -10.56
C TYR A 97 3.12 -3.32 -11.49
N LYS A 98 3.46 -4.37 -12.25
CA LYS A 98 4.50 -4.30 -13.29
C LYS A 98 4.17 -3.26 -14.35
N GLN A 99 2.94 -3.24 -14.87
CA GLN A 99 2.52 -2.27 -15.88
C GLN A 99 2.65 -0.83 -15.37
N ILE A 100 2.10 -0.55 -14.18
CA ILE A 100 2.14 0.79 -13.57
C ILE A 100 3.58 1.23 -13.35
N ALA A 101 4.43 0.36 -12.82
CA ALA A 101 5.83 0.67 -12.57
C ALA A 101 6.64 0.89 -13.86
N VAL A 102 6.41 0.09 -14.91
CA VAL A 102 7.04 0.32 -16.22
C VAL A 102 6.66 1.68 -16.78
N ASP A 103 5.38 2.05 -16.72
CA ASP A 103 4.93 3.35 -17.21
C ASP A 103 5.47 4.51 -16.37
N ALA A 104 5.54 4.34 -15.04
CA ALA A 104 6.14 5.31 -14.14
C ALA A 104 7.61 5.54 -14.44
N LYS A 105 8.39 4.48 -14.62
CA LYS A 105 9.81 4.58 -15.00
C LYS A 105 10.00 5.27 -16.35
N LYS A 106 9.14 4.98 -17.34
CA LYS A 106 9.14 5.69 -18.64
C LYS A 106 8.84 7.19 -18.50
N ALA A 107 8.01 7.56 -17.53
CA ALA A 107 7.73 8.95 -17.19
C ALA A 107 8.80 9.59 -16.29
N GLY A 108 9.86 8.85 -15.92
CA GLY A 108 10.95 9.35 -15.09
C GLY A 108 10.64 9.39 -13.59
N LEU A 109 9.63 8.65 -13.13
CA LEU A 109 9.28 8.53 -11.72
C LEU A 109 10.03 7.34 -11.09
N VAL A 110 10.44 7.53 -9.84
CA VAL A 110 10.95 6.48 -8.95
C VAL A 110 9.78 5.65 -8.44
N THR A 111 9.89 4.32 -8.52
CA THR A 111 8.81 3.41 -8.14
C THR A 111 9.02 2.82 -6.74
N ILE A 112 7.97 2.89 -5.92
CA ILE A 112 7.94 2.37 -4.56
C ILE A 112 6.79 1.34 -4.43
N GLY A 113 7.12 0.11 -4.07
CA GLY A 113 6.13 -0.93 -3.76
C GLY A 113 5.90 -1.05 -2.27
N ALA A 114 4.66 -1.07 -1.80
CA ALA A 114 4.34 -1.31 -0.39
C ALA A 114 3.64 -2.65 -0.18
N THR A 115 3.96 -3.34 0.91
CA THR A 115 3.28 -4.60 1.26
C THR A 115 1.84 -4.35 1.70
N ILE A 116 0.93 -5.27 1.34
CA ILE A 116 -0.48 -5.26 1.70
C ILE A 116 -0.61 -5.63 3.19
N THR A 117 -1.23 -4.75 3.97
CA THR A 117 -1.39 -4.92 5.42
C THR A 117 -2.25 -6.13 5.77
N PRO A 118 -2.14 -6.64 7.01
CA PRO A 118 -2.92 -7.80 7.43
C PRO A 118 -4.42 -7.51 7.45
N PHE A 119 -5.23 -8.49 7.07
CA PHE A 119 -6.71 -8.40 7.07
C PHE A 119 -7.39 -9.69 7.58
N GLY A 120 -6.62 -10.57 8.22
CA GLY A 120 -7.10 -11.87 8.72
C GLY A 120 -8.04 -11.77 9.93
N GLY A 121 -8.14 -10.60 10.55
CA GLY A 121 -9.10 -10.33 11.64
C GLY A 121 -10.50 -9.92 11.14
N ASN A 122 -10.64 -9.57 9.85
CA ASN A 122 -11.90 -9.08 9.30
C ASN A 122 -12.75 -10.21 8.73
N ALA A 123 -13.99 -10.37 9.20
CA ALA A 123 -14.86 -11.48 8.80
C ALA A 123 -15.22 -11.50 7.30
N GLY A 124 -15.26 -10.34 6.63
CA GLY A 124 -15.54 -10.26 5.18
C GLY A 124 -14.33 -10.53 4.31
N TYR A 125 -13.12 -10.30 4.83
CA TYR A 125 -11.86 -10.35 4.07
C TYR A 125 -10.99 -11.55 4.41
N ALA A 126 -11.13 -12.13 5.59
CA ALA A 126 -10.32 -13.27 6.01
C ALA A 126 -10.54 -14.52 5.14
N GLY A 127 -9.52 -15.36 5.07
CA GLY A 127 -9.55 -16.63 4.35
C GLY A 127 -8.16 -17.21 4.13
N VAL A 128 -8.02 -18.53 4.24
CA VAL A 128 -6.72 -19.20 4.09
C VAL A 128 -6.09 -18.97 2.71
N GLU A 129 -6.89 -19.03 1.63
CA GLU A 129 -6.37 -18.82 0.27
C GLU A 129 -6.09 -17.34 0.01
N LYS A 130 -6.90 -16.44 0.58
CA LYS A 130 -6.68 -14.99 0.52
C LYS A 130 -5.37 -14.60 1.21
N GLU A 131 -5.09 -15.16 2.38
CA GLU A 131 -3.84 -14.91 3.10
C GLU A 131 -2.63 -15.47 2.34
N LYS A 132 -2.73 -16.67 1.75
CA LYS A 132 -1.68 -17.19 0.87
C LYS A 132 -1.38 -16.24 -0.29
N THR A 133 -2.42 -15.67 -0.91
CA THR A 133 -2.24 -14.68 -1.98
C THR A 133 -1.61 -13.39 -1.48
N ARG A 134 -2.05 -12.85 -0.33
CA ARG A 134 -1.44 -11.67 0.28
C ARG A 134 0.05 -11.89 0.55
N VAL A 135 0.40 -13.01 1.19
CA VAL A 135 1.80 -13.38 1.49
C VAL A 135 2.61 -13.50 0.20
N ARG A 136 2.08 -14.17 -0.83
CA ARG A 136 2.76 -14.32 -2.13
C ARG A 136 3.07 -12.97 -2.77
N ILE A 137 2.10 -12.06 -2.77
CA ILE A 137 2.29 -10.71 -3.32
C ILE A 137 3.29 -9.93 -2.48
N ASN A 138 3.18 -9.97 -1.15
CA ASN A 138 4.08 -9.24 -0.26
C ASN A 138 5.52 -9.73 -0.40
N GLN A 139 5.74 -11.05 -0.48
CA GLN A 139 7.08 -11.60 -0.74
C GLN A 139 7.63 -11.13 -2.08
N TRP A 140 6.81 -11.09 -3.13
CA TRP A 140 7.22 -10.56 -4.43
C TRP A 140 7.56 -9.07 -4.35
N VAL A 141 6.75 -8.26 -3.65
CA VAL A 141 7.03 -6.83 -3.41
C VAL A 141 8.36 -6.67 -2.66
N LEU A 142 8.57 -7.39 -1.56
CA LEU A 142 9.80 -7.33 -0.75
C LEU A 142 11.04 -7.74 -1.55
N GLY A 143 10.92 -8.66 -2.51
CA GLY A 143 11.95 -8.98 -3.51
C GLY A 143 12.13 -7.90 -4.60
N LYS A 144 11.73 -6.66 -4.33
CA LYS A 144 11.68 -5.52 -5.28
C LYS A 144 10.91 -5.81 -6.57
N GLY A 145 10.00 -6.78 -6.54
CA GLY A 145 9.24 -7.22 -7.70
C GLY A 145 10.12 -7.65 -8.88
N ASN A 146 11.30 -8.23 -8.64
CA ASN A 146 12.29 -8.55 -9.67
C ASN A 146 12.74 -7.31 -10.49
N GLY A 147 13.01 -6.19 -9.80
CA GLY A 147 13.43 -4.92 -10.42
C GLY A 147 12.28 -4.01 -10.87
N THR A 148 11.03 -4.44 -10.63
CA THR A 148 9.84 -3.60 -10.85
C THR A 148 9.88 -2.34 -9.99
N PHE A 149 10.29 -2.47 -8.73
CA PHE A 149 10.37 -1.36 -7.79
C PHE A 149 11.81 -0.94 -7.53
N ASP A 150 12.05 0.38 -7.46
CA ASP A 150 13.34 0.93 -7.04
C ASP A 150 13.49 0.79 -5.52
N PHE A 151 12.41 1.04 -4.79
CA PHE A 151 12.31 0.92 -3.32
C PHE A 151 11.08 0.13 -2.90
N VAL A 152 11.13 -0.39 -1.68
CA VAL A 152 10.02 -1.16 -1.10
C VAL A 152 9.79 -0.74 0.35
N VAL A 153 8.55 -0.80 0.81
CA VAL A 153 8.18 -0.48 2.20
C VAL A 153 7.34 -1.61 2.78
N ASP A 154 7.78 -2.17 3.91
CA ASP A 154 7.08 -3.26 4.57
C ASP A 154 6.01 -2.77 5.56
N PHE A 155 4.97 -2.11 5.05
CA PHE A 155 3.85 -1.67 5.89
C PHE A 155 3.17 -2.84 6.62
N ALA A 156 3.06 -4.00 5.98
CA ALA A 156 2.51 -5.20 6.60
C ALA A 156 3.26 -5.60 7.87
N GLY A 157 4.60 -5.65 7.82
CA GLY A 157 5.43 -5.95 8.98
C GLY A 157 5.34 -4.91 10.09
N MET A 158 5.14 -3.63 9.76
CA MET A 158 5.03 -2.55 10.75
C MET A 158 3.79 -2.66 11.62
N VAL A 159 2.67 -3.12 11.05
CA VAL A 159 1.37 -3.12 11.75
C VAL A 159 0.86 -4.50 12.16
N ALA A 160 1.55 -5.58 11.79
CA ALA A 160 1.16 -6.94 12.14
C ALA A 160 1.30 -7.26 13.64
N THR A 161 0.49 -8.22 14.10
CA THR A 161 0.70 -8.89 15.38
C THR A 161 1.89 -9.82 15.25
N LYS A 162 2.90 -9.66 16.12
CA LYS A 162 4.10 -10.52 16.12
C LYS A 162 3.72 -11.98 16.36
N GLY A 163 4.10 -12.88 15.45
CA GLY A 163 3.76 -14.31 15.50
C GLY A 163 2.36 -14.63 14.97
N GLN A 164 1.62 -13.63 14.49
CA GLN A 164 0.33 -13.77 13.80
C GLN A 164 0.26 -12.74 12.67
N GLU A 165 1.12 -12.90 11.66
CA GLU A 165 1.39 -11.90 10.61
C GLU A 165 0.18 -11.60 9.70
N SER A 166 -0.87 -12.43 9.77
CA SER A 166 -2.15 -12.22 9.10
C SER A 166 -3.10 -11.32 9.87
N VAL A 167 -2.80 -10.98 11.13
CA VAL A 167 -3.67 -10.21 12.03
C VAL A 167 -3.04 -8.85 12.33
N LEU A 168 -3.84 -7.79 12.20
CA LEU A 168 -3.43 -6.44 12.56
C LEU A 168 -3.20 -6.37 14.08
N ASN A 169 -2.12 -5.74 14.54
CA ASN A 169 -1.87 -5.56 15.95
C ASN A 169 -3.03 -4.79 16.59
N LYS A 170 -3.58 -5.29 17.69
CA LYS A 170 -4.71 -4.65 18.39
C LYS A 170 -4.47 -3.17 18.72
N MET A 171 -3.23 -2.76 18.98
CA MET A 171 -2.91 -1.34 19.22
C MET A 171 -3.07 -0.47 17.97
N PHE A 172 -2.95 -1.07 16.80
CA PHE A 172 -3.04 -0.43 15.49
C PHE A 172 -4.38 -0.69 14.81
N ASP A 173 -5.23 -1.57 15.33
CA ASP A 173 -6.53 -1.89 14.75
C ASP A 173 -7.59 -0.84 15.09
N SER A 174 -8.37 -0.42 14.10
CA SER A 174 -9.57 0.41 14.27
C SER A 174 -10.72 -0.34 14.94
N GLY A 175 -10.62 -1.68 15.00
CA GLY A 175 -11.59 -2.59 15.60
C GLY A 175 -12.28 -3.49 14.59
N ASP A 176 -11.98 -3.36 13.30
CA ASP A 176 -12.57 -4.16 12.23
C ASP A 176 -11.63 -5.23 11.65
N GLY A 177 -10.38 -5.29 12.13
CA GLY A 177 -9.39 -6.27 11.70
C GLY A 177 -8.88 -6.08 10.27
N LEU A 178 -9.10 -4.91 9.66
CA LEU A 178 -8.71 -4.55 8.30
C LEU A 178 -8.00 -3.19 8.25
N HIS A 179 -8.58 -2.16 8.88
CA HIS A 179 -8.09 -0.80 8.80
C HIS A 179 -7.22 -0.44 10.01
N PRO A 180 -6.01 0.10 9.79
CA PRO A 180 -5.26 0.75 10.83
C PRO A 180 -6.03 1.93 11.43
N ASN A 181 -5.92 2.12 12.75
CA ASN A 181 -6.31 3.35 13.44
C ASN A 181 -5.21 4.40 13.30
N ALA A 182 -5.44 5.59 13.87
CA ALA A 182 -4.46 6.68 13.88
C ALA A 182 -3.05 6.28 14.38
N ARG A 183 -2.94 5.41 15.39
CA ARG A 183 -1.62 4.93 15.87
C ARG A 183 -0.96 4.00 14.87
N GLY A 184 -1.74 3.16 14.19
CA GLY A 184 -1.26 2.29 13.12
C GLY A 184 -0.70 3.09 11.95
N TYR A 185 -1.44 4.11 11.50
CA TYR A 185 -0.96 5.00 10.45
C TYR A 185 0.27 5.82 10.88
N GLN A 186 0.35 6.26 12.14
CA GLN A 186 1.55 6.89 12.67
C GLN A 186 2.75 5.93 12.65
N ALA A 187 2.58 4.67 13.06
CA ALA A 187 3.64 3.67 13.03
C ALA A 187 4.11 3.39 11.58
N MET A 188 3.19 3.35 10.61
CA MET A 188 3.54 3.21 9.19
C MET A 188 4.31 4.42 8.67
N ALA A 189 3.91 5.63 9.04
CA ALA A 189 4.61 6.86 8.67
C ALA A 189 6.02 6.92 9.29
N ASP A 190 6.14 6.49 10.55
CA ASP A 190 7.40 6.46 11.29
C ASP A 190 8.39 5.42 10.75
N GLY A 191 7.86 4.28 10.30
CA GLY A 191 8.66 3.21 9.69
C GLY A 191 9.01 3.46 8.22
N PHE A 192 8.45 4.50 7.59
CA PHE A 192 8.73 4.79 6.18
C PHE A 192 10.21 5.20 6.00
N PRO A 193 10.97 4.53 5.12
CA PRO A 193 12.38 4.86 4.86
C PRO A 193 12.50 6.20 4.11
N LEU A 194 13.05 7.24 4.75
CA LEU A 194 13.19 8.58 4.13
C LEU A 194 14.36 8.70 3.15
N ASP A 195 15.32 7.77 3.21
CA ASP A 195 16.44 7.65 2.30
C ASP A 195 16.02 7.41 0.84
N VAL A 196 14.79 6.95 0.60
CA VAL A 196 14.21 6.86 -0.75
C VAL A 196 14.20 8.20 -1.50
N PHE A 197 14.23 9.32 -0.77
CA PHE A 197 14.16 10.68 -1.30
C PHE A 197 15.52 11.38 -1.43
N LYS A 198 16.63 10.71 -1.15
CA LYS A 198 17.99 11.28 -1.21
C LYS A 198 18.64 11.19 -2.59
N GLN A 199 17.85 11.04 -3.65
CA GLN A 199 18.36 10.89 -5.02
C GLN A 199 18.92 12.19 -5.59
#